data_AF-A0A4U1FNA2-F1
#
_entry.id   AF-A0A4U1FNA2-F1
#
_cell.length_a   1.000
_cell.length_b   1.000
_cell.length_c   1.000
_cell.angle_alpha   90.00
_cell.angle_beta   90.00
_cell.angle_gamma   90.00
#
_symmetry.space_group_name_H-M   'P 1'
#
loop_
_entity.id
_entity.type
_entity.pdbx_description
1 polymer ?
#
loop_
_entity_poly.entity_id
_entity_poly.type
_entity_poly.pdbx_seq_one_letter_code
_entity_poly.pdbx_strand_id
1 'polypeptide(L)'
;YIFKKSNIKMASKRALVILATGAEEMETVIPVDVMRRAGIKVTIAGLTGKDPVQCSRDVVICPDASLEDANKQGPYDVVVMPGGGLGAQNLSQSSAVKEILKEQEKRKGLIAAICAGPTALLAHEIGFGSKVTTHPLAKDKMMDGNHYSYSENRVERDGLIITSRGPGTSFEFALAIVEALAGKDVAEQVKAPLVLKD
;
A
#
# COMPACT_ATOMS: atom_id res chain seq x y z
N TYR A 1 6.41 23.48 -13.07
CA TYR A 1 7.85 23.28 -12.83
C TYR A 1 8.17 21.79 -13.01
N ILE A 2 8.14 21.36 -14.28
CA ILE A 2 9.25 20.77 -15.07
C ILE A 2 9.48 19.29 -14.75
N PHE A 3 8.77 18.42 -15.48
CA PHE A 3 9.35 17.14 -15.91
C PHE A 3 9.81 17.32 -17.36
N LYS A 4 11.13 17.22 -17.60
CA LYS A 4 11.65 16.96 -18.94
C LYS A 4 11.12 15.58 -19.34
N LYS A 5 10.27 15.54 -20.38
CA LYS A 5 9.86 14.29 -21.02
C LYS A 5 11.10 13.59 -21.58
N SER A 6 11.65 12.64 -20.84
CA SER A 6 12.48 11.60 -21.46
C SER A 6 11.55 10.74 -22.32
N ASN A 7 11.78 10.76 -23.63
CA ASN A 7 10.98 10.09 -24.65
C ASN A 7 11.27 8.58 -24.70
N ILE A 8 10.95 7.87 -23.62
CA ILE A 8 10.68 6.44 -23.67
C ILE A 8 9.30 6.25 -23.05
N LYS A 9 8.28 6.03 -23.89
CA LYS A 9 6.94 5.62 -23.43
C LYS A 9 7.06 4.22 -22.81
N MET A 10 7.56 4.11 -21.59
CA MET A 10 7.26 2.96 -20.76
C MET A 10 5.77 3.03 -20.42
N ALA A 11 5.06 1.91 -20.56
CA ALA A 11 3.69 1.82 -20.11
C ALA A 11 3.65 2.19 -18.61
N SER A 12 2.81 3.17 -18.26
CA SER A 12 2.72 3.64 -16.88
C SER A 12 2.31 2.50 -15.94
N LYS A 13 3.10 2.33 -14.87
CA LYS A 13 2.87 1.37 -13.79
C LYS A 13 1.52 1.63 -13.12
N ARG A 14 0.90 0.58 -12.58
CA ARG A 14 -0.45 0.63 -12.00
C ARG A 14 -0.43 0.20 -10.54
N ALA A 15 -1.11 0.94 -9.68
CA ALA A 15 -1.27 0.64 -8.27
C ALA A 15 -2.75 0.52 -7.90
N LEU A 16 -3.08 -0.50 -7.11
CA LEU A 16 -4.38 -0.66 -6.47
C LEU A 16 -4.24 -0.30 -4.99
N VAL A 17 -4.99 0.68 -4.49
CA VAL A 17 -5.06 1.01 -3.06
C VAL A 17 -6.43 0.62 -2.55
N ILE A 18 -6.51 -0.34 -1.63
CA ILE A 18 -7.79 -0.85 -1.13
C ILE A 18 -8.22 -0.02 0.09
N LEU A 19 -9.30 0.73 -0.06
CA LEU A 19 -9.83 1.66 0.94
C LEU A 19 -11.01 1.03 1.68
N ALA A 20 -10.85 0.81 2.98
CA ALA A 20 -11.88 0.26 3.85
C ALA A 20 -12.32 1.28 4.91
N THR A 21 -13.56 1.17 5.41
CA THR A 21 -14.03 1.98 6.54
C THR A 21 -13.09 1.86 7.72
N GLY A 22 -12.72 3.00 8.32
CA GLY A 22 -11.76 3.07 9.41
C GLY A 22 -10.29 2.89 9.00
N ALA A 23 -9.98 2.96 7.70
CA ALA A 23 -8.61 3.12 7.22
C ALA A 23 -7.98 4.41 7.78
N GLU A 24 -6.67 4.40 7.98
CA GLU A 24 -5.93 5.61 8.37
C GLU A 24 -5.76 6.51 7.14
N GLU A 25 -6.32 7.71 7.19
CA GLU A 25 -6.42 8.64 6.05
C GLU A 25 -5.07 9.16 5.58
N MET A 26 -4.10 9.39 6.47
CA MET A 26 -2.75 9.83 6.06
C MET A 26 -2.01 8.70 5.34
N GLU A 27 -2.10 7.48 5.85
CA GLU A 27 -1.54 6.27 5.26
C GLU A 27 -2.25 5.87 3.95
N THR A 28 -3.44 6.41 3.69
CA THR A 28 -4.15 6.26 2.42
C THR A 28 -3.72 7.34 1.43
N VAL A 29 -3.81 8.61 1.83
CA VAL A 29 -3.62 9.76 0.93
C VAL A 29 -2.15 9.95 0.56
N ILE A 30 -1.22 9.83 1.50
CA ILE A 30 0.21 10.05 1.24
C ILE A 30 0.73 9.08 0.16
N PRO A 31 0.52 7.75 0.25
CA PRO A 31 0.95 6.85 -0.82
C PRO A 31 0.26 7.10 -2.15
N VAL A 32 -1.04 7.39 -2.16
CA VAL A 32 -1.78 7.72 -3.40
C VAL A 32 -1.18 8.94 -4.09
N ASP A 33 -0.98 10.04 -3.35
CA ASP A 33 -0.46 11.29 -3.89
C ASP A 33 0.97 11.10 -4.41
N VAL A 34 1.86 10.51 -3.60
CA VAL A 34 3.27 10.29 -3.97
C VAL A 34 3.40 9.35 -5.18
N MET A 35 2.62 8.27 -5.24
CA MET A 35 2.61 7.39 -6.42
C MET A 35 2.09 8.13 -7.67
N ARG A 36 1.05 8.95 -7.54
CA ARG A 36 0.55 9.78 -8.66
C ARG A 36 1.61 10.79 -9.13
N ARG A 37 2.37 11.40 -8.22
CA ARG A 37 3.52 12.28 -8.57
C ARG A 37 4.60 11.55 -9.36
N ALA A 38 4.80 10.26 -9.10
CA ALA A 38 5.72 9.41 -9.85
C ALA A 38 5.20 8.96 -11.23
N GLY A 39 3.99 9.41 -11.63
CA GLY A 39 3.36 9.00 -12.88
C GLY A 39 2.79 7.57 -12.86
N ILE A 40 2.59 6.99 -11.67
CA ILE A 40 1.91 5.70 -11.50
C ILE A 40 0.39 5.94 -11.60
N LYS A 41 -0.31 5.10 -12.36
CA LYS A 41 -1.77 5.08 -12.43
C LYS A 41 -2.33 4.40 -11.19
N VAL A 42 -2.80 5.22 -10.25
CA VAL A 42 -3.36 4.74 -8.97
C VAL A 42 -4.88 4.68 -9.03
N THR A 43 -5.44 3.52 -8.69
CA THR A 43 -6.87 3.30 -8.44
C THR A 43 -7.11 3.16 -6.94
N ILE A 44 -7.88 4.08 -6.36
CA ILE A 44 -8.44 3.93 -5.01
C ILE A 44 -9.71 3.10 -5.12
N ALA A 45 -9.69 1.90 -4.55
CA ALA A 45 -10.79 0.95 -4.64
C ALA A 45 -11.51 0.80 -3.30
N GLY A 46 -12.78 1.19 -3.24
CA GLY A 46 -13.61 1.05 -2.04
C GLY A 46 -13.94 -0.42 -1.77
N LEU A 47 -13.59 -0.91 -0.58
CA LEU A 47 -13.75 -2.32 -0.19
C LEU A 47 -15.21 -2.78 -0.29
N THR A 48 -16.15 -1.93 0.13
CA THR A 48 -17.58 -2.24 0.23
C THR A 48 -18.41 -1.71 -0.94
N GLY A 49 -17.82 -0.95 -1.87
CA GLY A 49 -18.56 -0.35 -2.98
C GLY A 49 -17.95 0.94 -3.51
N LYS A 50 -18.79 1.74 -4.18
CA LYS A 50 -18.42 3.05 -4.77
C LYS A 50 -18.70 4.23 -3.86
N ASP A 51 -19.38 3.99 -2.74
CA ASP A 51 -19.78 5.05 -1.82
C ASP A 51 -18.57 5.66 -1.11
N PRO A 52 -18.66 6.93 -0.66
CA PRO A 52 -17.62 7.55 0.13
C PRO A 52 -17.31 6.75 1.40
N VAL A 53 -16.03 6.64 1.74
CA VAL A 53 -15.54 5.87 2.89
C VAL A 53 -15.13 6.81 4.01
N GLN A 54 -15.70 6.61 5.20
CA GLN A 54 -15.29 7.29 6.42
C GLN A 54 -14.03 6.64 6.99
N CYS A 55 -12.95 7.43 7.08
CA CYS A 55 -11.64 7.02 7.61
C CYS A 55 -11.60 7.10 9.14
N SER A 56 -10.44 6.82 9.71
CA SER A 56 -10.27 6.63 11.15
C SER A 56 -10.45 7.91 11.99
N ARG A 57 -10.20 9.10 11.42
CA ARG A 57 -10.40 10.42 12.05
C ARG A 57 -11.46 11.23 11.28
N ASP A 58 -12.48 10.53 10.80
CA ASP A 58 -13.68 11.08 10.17
C ASP A 58 -13.46 11.82 8.84
N VAL A 59 -12.24 11.78 8.28
CA VAL A 59 -12.02 12.20 6.88
C VAL A 59 -12.80 11.26 5.97
N VAL A 60 -13.56 11.83 5.03
CA VAL A 60 -14.34 11.06 4.06
C VAL A 60 -13.65 11.11 2.70
N ILE A 61 -13.35 9.94 2.14
CA ILE A 61 -12.68 9.80 0.84
C ILE A 61 -13.62 9.09 -0.14
N CYS A 62 -13.86 9.71 -1.30
CA CYS A 62 -14.56 9.05 -2.40
C CYS A 62 -13.58 8.13 -3.16
N PRO A 63 -13.83 6.81 -3.24
CA PRO A 63 -13.00 5.92 -4.04
C PRO A 63 -13.18 6.18 -5.54
N ASP A 64 -12.18 5.84 -6.35
CA ASP A 64 -12.26 5.93 -7.81
C ASP A 64 -13.20 4.86 -8.39
N ALA A 65 -13.29 3.70 -7.75
CA ALA A 65 -14.15 2.57 -8.13
C ALA A 65 -14.44 1.66 -6.91
N SER A 66 -15.38 0.73 -7.05
CA SER A 66 -15.48 -0.40 -6.10
C SER A 66 -14.32 -1.37 -6.30
N LEU A 67 -13.98 -2.14 -5.26
CA LEU A 67 -12.98 -3.20 -5.36
C LEU A 67 -13.32 -4.24 -6.43
N GLU A 68 -14.60 -4.58 -6.56
CA GLU A 68 -15.09 -5.50 -7.59
C GLU A 68 -14.77 -5.00 -9.01
N ASP A 69 -15.06 -3.73 -9.31
CA ASP A 69 -14.82 -3.15 -10.64
C ASP A 69 -13.33 -2.90 -10.88
N ALA A 70 -12.59 -2.51 -9.84
CA ALA A 70 -11.15 -2.34 -9.92
C ALA A 70 -10.44 -3.67 -10.20
N ASN A 71 -10.89 -4.78 -9.59
CA ASN A 71 -10.29 -6.10 -9.78
C ASN A 71 -10.38 -6.56 -11.25
N LYS A 72 -11.53 -6.34 -11.91
CA LYS A 72 -11.74 -6.65 -13.34
C LYS A 72 -10.77 -5.91 -14.27
N GLN A 73 -10.25 -4.76 -13.84
CA GLN A 73 -9.30 -3.97 -14.62
C GLN A 73 -7.84 -4.41 -14.42
N GLY A 74 -7.58 -5.39 -13.54
CA GLY A 74 -6.25 -5.88 -13.26
C GLY A 74 -5.50 -6.43 -14.49
N PRO A 75 -4.22 -6.78 -14.33
CA PRO A 75 -3.51 -6.78 -13.05
C PRO A 75 -2.83 -5.43 -12.72
N TYR A 76 -2.43 -5.27 -11.45
CA TYR A 76 -1.75 -4.08 -10.92
C TYR A 76 -0.31 -4.37 -10.50
N ASP A 77 0.65 -3.54 -10.88
CA ASP A 77 2.06 -3.73 -10.50
C ASP A 77 2.27 -3.75 -8.97
N VAL A 78 1.44 -3.04 -8.21
CA VAL A 78 1.39 -3.11 -6.73
C VAL A 78 -0.04 -3.12 -6.18
N VAL A 79 -0.27 -3.88 -5.11
CA VAL A 79 -1.45 -3.79 -4.25
C VAL A 79 -1.05 -3.18 -2.92
N VAL A 80 -1.73 -2.12 -2.49
CA VAL A 80 -1.42 -1.33 -1.30
C VAL A 80 -2.53 -1.44 -0.27
N MET A 81 -2.18 -1.75 0.97
CA MET A 81 -3.07 -1.83 2.13
C MET A 81 -2.69 -0.77 3.16
N PRO A 82 -3.47 0.33 3.26
CA PRO A 82 -3.39 1.26 4.37
C PRO A 82 -3.65 0.55 5.71
N GLY A 83 -3.19 1.16 6.80
CA GLY A 83 -3.49 0.70 8.15
C GLY A 83 -4.78 1.28 8.70
N GLY A 84 -4.75 1.67 9.97
CA GLY A 84 -5.94 1.89 10.79
C GLY A 84 -6.46 0.58 11.35
N GLY A 85 -6.73 0.52 12.66
CA GLY A 85 -7.09 -0.73 13.33
C GLY A 85 -8.33 -1.40 12.72
N LEU A 86 -9.40 -0.61 12.53
CA LEU A 86 -10.65 -1.07 11.92
C LEU A 86 -10.50 -1.32 10.41
N GLY A 87 -9.81 -0.42 9.69
CA GLY A 87 -9.54 -0.60 8.26
C GLY A 87 -8.80 -1.91 7.97
N ALA A 88 -7.71 -2.17 8.69
CA ALA A 88 -6.95 -3.40 8.58
C ALA A 88 -7.78 -4.64 8.95
N GLN A 89 -8.63 -4.57 9.99
CA GLN A 89 -9.55 -5.65 10.34
C GLN A 89 -10.52 -5.97 9.20
N ASN A 90 -11.13 -4.95 8.58
CA ASN A 90 -12.03 -5.12 7.45
C ASN A 90 -11.32 -5.76 6.25
N LEU A 91 -10.07 -5.37 5.99
CA LEU A 91 -9.23 -6.00 4.96
C LEU A 91 -8.93 -7.48 5.28
N SER A 92 -8.59 -7.79 6.54
CA SER A 92 -8.34 -9.17 7.01
C SER A 92 -9.56 -10.08 6.88
N GLN A 93 -10.78 -9.55 6.99
CA GLN A 93 -12.02 -10.32 6.93
C GLN A 93 -12.59 -10.50 5.51
N SER A 94 -12.03 -9.80 4.53
CA SER A 94 -12.54 -9.81 3.15
C SER A 94 -11.98 -10.97 2.33
N SER A 95 -12.88 -11.83 1.81
CA SER A 95 -12.52 -12.87 0.83
C SER A 95 -12.03 -12.27 -0.49
N ALA A 96 -12.59 -11.13 -0.93
CA ALA A 96 -12.13 -10.44 -2.12
C ALA A 96 -10.68 -9.96 -1.99
N VAL A 97 -10.30 -9.45 -0.80
CA VAL A 97 -8.90 -9.08 -0.52
C VAL A 97 -8.01 -10.32 -0.52
N LYS A 98 -8.46 -11.44 0.08
CA LYS A 98 -7.73 -12.72 0.03
C LYS A 98 -7.39 -13.14 -1.40
N GLU A 99 -8.38 -13.14 -2.28
CA GLU A 99 -8.24 -13.54 -3.68
C GLU A 99 -7.24 -12.63 -4.41
N ILE A 100 -7.41 -11.30 -4.28
CA ILE A 100 -6.51 -10.31 -4.89
C ILE A 100 -5.06 -10.52 -4.43
N LEU A 101 -4.83 -10.72 -3.13
CA LEU A 101 -3.49 -10.89 -2.60
C LEU A 101 -2.86 -12.22 -3.04
N LYS A 102 -3.62 -13.31 -3.05
CA LYS A 102 -3.14 -14.62 -3.54
C LYS A 102 -2.80 -14.58 -5.02
N GLU A 103 -3.60 -13.90 -5.83
CA GLU A 103 -3.31 -13.70 -7.26
C GLU A 103 -2.06 -12.84 -7.46
N GLN A 104 -1.92 -11.75 -6.68
CA GLN A 104 -0.76 -10.87 -6.72
C GLN A 104 0.52 -11.60 -6.31
N GLU A 105 0.48 -12.41 -5.25
CA GLU A 105 1.61 -13.24 -4.81
C GLU A 105 1.97 -14.30 -5.87
N LYS A 106 0.98 -15.04 -6.36
CA LYS A 106 1.16 -16.09 -7.39
C LYS A 106 1.83 -15.55 -8.65
N ARG A 107 1.46 -14.35 -9.08
CA ARG A 107 2.04 -13.70 -10.26
C ARG A 107 3.33 -12.93 -9.98
N LYS A 108 3.86 -13.01 -8.75
CA LYS A 108 5.07 -12.29 -8.31
C LYS A 108 4.95 -10.77 -8.45
N GLY A 109 3.76 -10.23 -8.20
CA GLY A 109 3.50 -8.80 -8.12
C GLY A 109 3.84 -8.25 -6.74
N LEU A 110 4.08 -6.93 -6.66
CA LEU A 110 4.43 -6.27 -5.41
C LEU A 110 3.20 -6.14 -4.49
N ILE A 111 3.40 -6.36 -3.19
CA ILE A 111 2.40 -6.11 -2.16
C ILE A 111 3.02 -5.17 -1.12
N ALA A 112 2.29 -4.11 -0.79
CA ALA A 112 2.76 -3.09 0.14
C ALA A 112 1.72 -2.85 1.24
N ALA A 113 2.11 -2.85 2.51
CA ALA A 113 1.19 -2.66 3.63
C ALA A 113 1.82 -1.82 4.75
N ILE A 114 1.05 -0.96 5.41
CA ILE A 114 1.58 -0.04 6.43
C ILE A 114 0.80 -0.13 7.74
N CYS A 115 1.49 0.11 8.86
CA CYS A 115 0.90 0.22 10.19
C CYS A 115 0.25 -1.08 10.67
N ALA A 116 -1.08 -1.14 10.71
CA ALA A 116 -1.86 -2.34 11.00
C ALA A 116 -2.19 -3.17 9.74
N GLY A 117 -2.06 -2.57 8.55
CA GLY A 117 -2.31 -3.20 7.25
C GLY A 117 -1.60 -4.54 7.04
N PRO A 118 -0.33 -4.74 7.48
CA PRO A 118 0.34 -6.03 7.36
C PRO A 118 -0.40 -7.19 8.04
N THR A 119 -1.26 -6.93 9.03
CA THR A 119 -2.06 -8.00 9.68
C THR A 119 -3.09 -8.63 8.72
N ALA A 120 -3.42 -7.98 7.61
CA ALA A 120 -4.18 -8.59 6.51
C ALA A 120 -3.35 -9.61 5.72
N LEU A 121 -2.02 -9.46 5.65
CA LEU A 121 -1.13 -10.47 5.08
C LEU A 121 -1.16 -11.76 5.90
N LEU A 122 -1.07 -11.64 7.23
CA LEU A 122 -1.21 -12.76 8.15
C LEU A 122 -2.55 -13.48 7.97
N ALA A 123 -3.66 -12.73 8.00
CA ALA A 123 -5.00 -13.29 7.87
C ALA A 123 -5.22 -14.07 6.56
N HIS A 124 -4.52 -13.67 5.50
CA HIS A 124 -4.63 -14.26 4.17
C HIS A 124 -3.45 -15.17 3.79
N GLU A 125 -2.56 -15.46 4.75
CA GLU A 125 -1.38 -16.32 4.59
C GLU A 125 -0.46 -15.89 3.43
N ILE A 126 -0.11 -14.60 3.38
CA ILE A 126 0.64 -13.99 2.28
C ILE A 126 2.08 -13.71 2.72
N GLY A 127 3.06 -14.22 1.97
CA GLY A 127 4.47 -13.91 2.18
C GLY A 127 5.05 -14.51 3.44
N PHE A 128 4.55 -15.66 3.92
CA PHE A 128 5.13 -16.36 5.05
C PHE A 128 6.63 -16.61 4.85
N GLY A 129 7.40 -16.40 5.92
CA GLY A 129 8.87 -16.39 5.93
C GLY A 129 9.49 -15.02 5.68
N SER A 130 8.73 -14.02 5.21
CA SER A 130 9.27 -12.68 4.93
C SER A 130 9.66 -11.94 6.21
N LYS A 131 10.63 -11.05 6.09
CA LYS A 131 10.92 -10.02 7.08
C LYS A 131 9.94 -8.84 6.94
N VAL A 132 9.27 -8.47 8.02
CA VAL A 132 8.21 -7.47 8.03
C VAL A 132 8.34 -6.50 9.20
N THR A 133 7.77 -5.31 9.05
CA THR A 133 7.56 -4.36 10.15
C THR A 133 6.08 -3.96 10.23
N THR A 134 5.66 -3.43 11.37
CA THR A 134 4.30 -2.94 11.63
C THR A 134 4.34 -1.73 12.55
N HIS A 135 3.17 -1.14 12.78
CA HIS A 135 3.00 -0.28 13.94
C HIS A 135 3.32 -1.07 15.22
N PRO A 136 4.02 -0.50 16.21
CA PRO A 136 4.36 -1.22 17.45
C PRO A 136 3.18 -1.95 18.08
N LEU A 137 2.00 -1.30 18.14
CA LEU A 137 0.76 -1.89 18.70
C LEU A 137 0.17 -3.04 17.88
N ALA A 138 0.60 -3.23 16.63
CA ALA A 138 0.16 -4.34 15.77
C ALA A 138 1.19 -5.48 15.73
N LYS A 139 2.34 -5.35 16.41
CA LYS A 139 3.41 -6.36 16.44
C LYS A 139 2.91 -7.71 16.93
N ASP A 140 2.29 -7.75 18.10
CA ASP A 140 1.87 -9.01 18.71
C ASP A 140 0.88 -9.78 17.83
N LYS A 141 -0.09 -9.06 17.23
CA LYS A 141 -1.02 -9.64 16.26
C LYS A 141 -0.32 -10.17 15.02
N MET A 142 0.65 -9.42 14.47
CA MET A 142 1.37 -9.83 13.25
C MET A 142 2.28 -11.05 13.47
N MET A 143 2.83 -11.17 14.69
CA MET A 143 3.77 -12.23 15.05
C MET A 143 3.11 -13.47 15.63
N ASP A 144 1.78 -13.49 15.73
CA ASP A 144 1.03 -14.68 16.12
C ASP A 144 1.36 -15.84 15.16
N GLY A 145 1.65 -17.01 15.72
CA GLY A 145 2.07 -18.19 14.96
C GLY A 145 3.50 -18.18 14.39
N ASN A 146 4.31 -17.12 14.60
CA ASN A 146 5.70 -17.00 14.13
C ASN A 146 5.88 -17.21 12.61
N HIS A 147 4.93 -16.76 11.80
CA HIS A 147 4.96 -16.91 10.34
C HIS A 147 5.90 -15.94 9.62
N TYR A 148 6.39 -14.90 10.30
CA TYR A 148 7.25 -13.84 9.76
C TYR A 148 8.44 -13.60 10.68
N SER A 149 9.46 -12.88 10.20
CA SER A 149 10.52 -12.30 11.04
C SER A 149 10.28 -10.80 11.23
N TYR A 150 10.39 -10.31 12.48
CA TYR A 150 10.04 -8.92 12.79
C TYR A 150 11.23 -7.97 12.60
N SER A 151 10.94 -6.75 12.16
CA SER A 151 11.88 -5.66 12.00
C SER A 151 11.37 -4.38 12.65
N GLU A 152 12.28 -3.60 13.23
CA GLU A 152 11.98 -2.26 13.75
C GLU A 152 12.32 -1.15 12.75
N ASN A 153 12.83 -1.50 11.56
CA ASN A 153 13.07 -0.58 10.47
C ASN A 153 11.79 0.20 10.11
N ARG A 154 11.94 1.49 9.79
CA ARG A 154 10.80 2.38 9.45
C ARG A 154 10.04 1.90 8.20
N VAL A 155 10.79 1.35 7.24
CA VAL A 155 10.30 0.62 6.08
C VAL A 155 11.13 -0.65 5.98
N GLU A 156 10.47 -1.78 5.73
CA GLU A 156 11.11 -3.07 5.50
C GLU A 156 10.69 -3.59 4.13
N ARG A 157 11.65 -4.04 3.32
CA ARG A 157 11.38 -4.64 2.02
C ARG A 157 12.10 -5.98 1.96
N ASP A 158 11.31 -7.04 1.83
CA ASP A 158 11.80 -8.39 1.58
C ASP A 158 11.21 -8.90 0.27
N GLY A 159 12.03 -8.88 -0.79
CA GLY A 159 11.61 -9.22 -2.14
C GLY A 159 10.44 -8.36 -2.64
N LEU A 160 9.25 -8.98 -2.66
CA LEU A 160 7.99 -8.41 -3.16
C LEU A 160 7.04 -7.94 -2.06
N ILE A 161 7.42 -8.09 -0.79
CA ILE A 161 6.67 -7.59 0.36
C ILE A 161 7.35 -6.32 0.86
N ILE A 162 6.62 -5.20 0.82
CA ILE A 162 7.04 -3.93 1.44
C ILE A 162 6.12 -3.67 2.64
N THR A 163 6.71 -3.43 3.80
CA THR A 163 5.96 -3.05 5.00
C THR A 163 6.51 -1.80 5.66
N SER A 164 5.66 -1.08 6.41
CA SER A 164 6.05 0.14 7.11
C SER A 164 5.22 0.35 8.39
N ARG A 165 5.60 1.31 9.23
CA ARG A 165 5.19 1.34 10.65
C ARG A 165 4.00 2.24 10.99
N GLY A 166 3.72 3.32 10.27
CA GLY A 166 2.64 4.23 10.68
C GLY A 166 2.57 5.52 9.88
N PRO A 167 1.75 6.50 10.30
CA PRO A 167 1.60 7.76 9.56
C PRO A 167 2.92 8.51 9.40
N GLY A 168 3.75 8.48 10.45
CA GLY A 168 5.07 9.10 10.45
C GLY A 168 6.09 8.45 9.52
N THR A 169 5.80 7.29 8.92
CA THR A 169 6.66 6.60 7.93
C THR A 169 6.02 6.52 6.55
N SER A 170 4.85 7.12 6.33
CA SER A 170 4.09 6.98 5.07
C SER A 170 4.80 7.56 3.85
N PHE A 171 5.57 8.63 4.01
CA PHE A 171 6.37 9.18 2.90
C PHE A 171 7.50 8.23 2.48
N GLU A 172 8.25 7.69 3.44
CA GLU A 172 9.30 6.69 3.17
C GLU A 172 8.72 5.43 2.54
N PHE A 173 7.57 4.96 3.05
CA PHE A 173 6.84 3.83 2.49
C PHE A 173 6.43 4.08 1.03
N ALA A 174 5.84 5.23 0.75
CA ALA A 174 5.41 5.58 -0.59
C ALA A 174 6.60 5.72 -1.56
N LEU A 175 7.69 6.34 -1.12
CA LEU A 175 8.91 6.46 -1.90
C LEU A 175 9.58 5.09 -2.15
N ALA A 176 9.52 4.16 -1.21
CA ALA A 176 9.99 2.78 -1.42
C ALA A 176 9.18 2.03 -2.48
N ILE A 177 7.85 2.26 -2.54
CA ILE A 177 7.00 1.73 -3.62
C ILE A 177 7.38 2.37 -4.96
N VAL A 178 7.56 3.69 -4.99
CA VAL A 178 7.98 4.42 -6.21
C VAL A 178 9.32 3.90 -6.71
N GLU A 179 10.32 3.75 -5.84
CA GLU A 179 11.62 3.20 -6.20
C GLU A 179 11.50 1.78 -6.76
N ALA A 180 10.68 0.93 -6.15
CA ALA A 180 10.48 -0.45 -6.60
C ALA A 180 9.83 -0.54 -8.00
N LEU A 181 8.98 0.42 -8.38
CA LEU A 181 8.22 0.38 -9.64
C LEU A 181 8.80 1.25 -10.76
N ALA A 182 9.37 2.40 -10.41
CA ALA A 182 9.82 3.44 -11.33
C ALA A 182 11.32 3.74 -11.22
N GLY A 183 12.01 3.14 -10.26
CA GLY A 183 13.45 3.29 -10.05
C GLY A 183 13.83 4.45 -9.13
N LYS A 184 15.05 4.38 -8.61
CA LYS A 184 15.59 5.31 -7.61
C LYS A 184 15.60 6.76 -8.10
N ASP A 185 15.96 7.00 -9.36
CA ASP A 185 16.01 8.35 -9.92
C ASP A 185 14.63 9.04 -9.90
N VAL A 186 13.55 8.30 -10.18
CA VAL A 186 12.18 8.83 -10.10
C VAL A 186 11.79 9.08 -8.64
N ALA A 187 12.15 8.19 -7.73
CA ALA A 187 11.90 8.38 -6.30
C ALA A 187 12.57 9.65 -5.76
N GLU A 188 13.83 9.90 -6.10
CA GLU A 188 14.55 11.13 -5.70
C GLU A 188 13.93 12.40 -6.33
N GLN A 189 13.55 12.35 -7.60
CA GLN A 189 12.86 13.47 -8.27
C GLN A 189 11.50 13.78 -7.62
N VAL A 190 10.76 12.75 -7.20
CA VAL A 190 9.49 12.91 -6.49
C VAL A 190 9.72 13.39 -5.05
N LYS A 191 10.78 12.93 -4.37
CA LYS A 191 11.15 13.31 -3.00
C LYS A 191 11.51 14.80 -2.90
N ALA A 192 12.32 15.32 -3.83
CA ALA A 192 12.85 16.68 -3.77
C ALA A 192 11.79 17.79 -3.54
N PRO A 193 10.65 17.85 -4.25
CA PRO A 193 9.62 18.86 -4.02
C PRO A 193 8.73 18.61 -2.80
N LEU A 194 8.88 17.49 -2.08
CA LEU A 194 8.08 17.20 -0.87
C LEU A 194 8.62 17.88 0.40
N VAL A 195 9.81 18.49 0.33
CA VAL A 195 10.43 19.22 1.46
C VAL A 195 10.51 18.34 2.72
N LEU A 196 10.84 17.05 2.53
CA LEU A 196 11.08 16.13 3.62
C LEU A 196 12.42 16.46 4.29
N LYS A 197 12.53 16.15 5.57
CA LYS A 197 13.80 16.20 6.28
C LYS A 197 14.72 15.09 5.75
N ASP A 198 15.99 15.42 5.55
CA ASP A 198 17.05 14.47 5.16
C ASP A 198 17.37 13.46 6.28
#